data_AF-A0A7C5PJN1-F1
#
_entry.id   AF-A0A7C5PJN1-F1
#
_cell.length_a   1.000
_cell.length_b   1.000
_cell.length_c   1.000
_cell.angle_alpha   90.00
_cell.angle_beta   90.00
_cell.angle_gamma   90.00
#
_symmetry.space_group_name_H-M   'P 1'
#
loop_
_entity.id
_entity.type
_entity.pdbx_description
1 polymer ?
#
loop_
_entity_poly.entity_id
_entity_poly.type
_entity_poly.pdbx_seq_one_letter_code
_entity_poly.pdbx_strand_id
1 'polypeptide(L)' 'MTLFEGLEGMDKLLVDPRALREAYLAEVRAFQEKVRRGCLGLGIDYQRILTNQPLDVALSAWLAARADRLRRRK' A
#
# COMPACT_ATOMS: atom_id res chain seq x y z
N MET A 1 -15.93 19.28 10.37
CA MET A 1 -16.31 17.92 9.92
C MET A 1 -16.10 17.83 8.43
N THR A 2 -15.65 16.69 7.94
CA THR A 2 -15.39 16.39 6.52
C THR A 2 -16.07 15.08 6.18
N LEU A 3 -16.57 14.95 4.95
CA LEU A 3 -17.09 13.68 4.45
C LEU A 3 -15.94 12.70 4.23
N PHE A 4 -16.01 11.53 4.86
CA PHE A 4 -15.12 10.42 4.59
C PHE A 4 -15.64 9.62 3.40
N GLU A 5 -14.79 9.47 2.40
CA GLU A 5 -15.03 8.62 1.24
C GLU A 5 -14.25 7.31 1.44
N GLY A 6 -14.98 6.21 1.63
CA GLY A 6 -14.37 4.89 1.76
C GLY A 6 -13.83 4.39 0.43
N LEU A 7 -12.67 3.76 0.46
CA LEU A 7 -12.00 3.23 -0.74
C LEU A 7 -12.66 1.95 -1.31
N GLU A 8 -13.58 1.33 -0.55
CA GLU A 8 -14.22 0.05 -0.88
C GLU A 8 -15.76 0.18 -0.99
N GLY A 9 -16.27 1.38 -1.26
CA GLY A 9 -17.71 1.61 -1.39
C GLY A 9 -18.46 1.63 -0.06
N MET A 10 -17.78 1.96 1.04
CA MET A 10 -18.41 2.16 2.35
C MET A 10 -19.36 3.36 2.33
N ASP A 11 -20.34 3.33 3.25
CA ASP A 11 -21.25 4.43 3.47
C ASP A 11 -20.54 5.74 3.80
N LYS A 12 -21.19 6.83 3.41
CA LYS A 12 -20.75 8.21 3.65
C LYS A 12 -20.75 8.52 5.15
N LEU A 13 -19.59 8.81 5.72
CA LEU A 13 -19.44 9.14 7.15
C LEU A 13 -18.97 10.59 7.34
N LEU A 14 -19.64 11.36 8.19
CA LEU A 14 -19.12 12.66 8.64
C LEU A 14 -18.11 12.44 9.76
N VAL A 15 -16.88 12.90 9.56
CA VAL A 15 -15.78 12.70 10.51
C VAL A 15 -15.10 14.02 10.87
N ASP A 16 -14.44 14.06 12.03
CA ASP A 16 -13.37 15.03 12.30
C ASP A 16 -12.03 14.41 11.89
N PRO A 17 -11.40 14.85 10.79
CA PRO A 17 -10.14 14.28 10.32
C PRO A 17 -9.01 14.40 11.34
N ARG A 18 -9.00 15.45 12.17
CA ARG A 18 -7.91 15.65 13.15
C ARG A 18 -7.98 14.61 14.26
N ALA A 19 -9.18 14.35 14.78
CA ALA A 19 -9.41 13.33 15.80
C ALA A 19 -9.20 11.91 15.26
N LEU A 20 -9.57 11.64 14.00
CA LEU A 20 -9.52 10.29 13.43
C LEU A 20 -8.13 9.90 12.87
N ARG A 21 -7.29 10.87 12.52
CA ARG A 21 -6.05 10.65 11.77
C ARG A 21 -5.14 9.58 12.36
N GLU A 22 -4.92 9.62 13.67
CA GLU A 22 -3.99 8.70 14.32
C GLU A 22 -4.47 7.26 14.22
N ALA A 23 -5.72 7.00 14.64
CA ALA A 23 -6.35 5.70 14.58
C ALA A 23 -6.43 5.18 13.14
N TYR A 24 -6.86 6.01 12.19
CA TYR A 24 -6.93 5.62 10.78
C TYR A 24 -5.57 5.18 10.24
N LEU A 25 -4.51 5.96 10.49
CA LEU A 25 -3.17 5.59 10.05
C LEU A 25 -2.62 4.35 10.75
N ALA A 26 -3.00 4.12 12.01
CA ALA A 26 -2.64 2.91 12.74
C ALA A 26 -3.25 1.67 12.07
N GLU A 27 -4.55 1.69 11.76
CA GLU A 27 -5.26 0.60 11.08
C GLU A 27 -4.69 0.33 9.68
N VAL A 28 -4.46 1.39 8.89
CA VAL A 28 -3.85 1.25 7.56
C VAL A 28 -2.45 0.63 7.65
N ARG A 29 -1.62 1.04 8.61
CA ARG A 29 -0.28 0.46 8.80
C ARG A 29 -0.35 -1.00 9.25
N ALA A 30 -1.27 -1.33 10.16
CA ALA A 30 -1.46 -2.69 10.64
C ALA A 30 -1.87 -3.63 9.48
N PHE A 31 -2.80 -3.18 8.63
CA PHE A 31 -3.18 -3.90 7.42
C PHE A 31 -1.99 -4.09 6.46
N GLN A 32 -1.25 -3.01 6.15
CA GLN A 32 -0.07 -3.08 5.28
C GLN A 32 0.98 -4.07 5.81
N GLU A 33 1.21 -4.08 7.12
CA GLU A 33 2.16 -5.00 7.73
C GLU A 33 1.69 -6.45 7.69
N LYS A 34 0.39 -6.70 7.91
CA LYS A 34 -0.22 -8.03 7.75
C LYS A 34 -0.01 -8.57 6.33
N VAL A 35 -0.30 -7.76 5.32
CA VAL A 35 -0.10 -8.13 3.90
C VAL A 35 1.38 -8.38 3.61
N ARG A 36 2.26 -7.47 4.01
CA ARG A 36 3.71 -7.61 3.80
C ARG A 36 4.25 -8.90 4.41
N ARG A 37 3.87 -9.22 5.65
CA ARG A 37 4.28 -10.47 6.31
C ARG A 37 3.76 -11.70 5.58
N GLY A 38 2.51 -11.68 5.14
CA GLY A 38 1.91 -12.77 4.37
C GLY A 38 2.66 -13.02 3.05
N CYS A 39 2.95 -11.96 2.29
CA CYS A 39 3.72 -12.08 1.05
C CYS A 39 5.12 -12.67 1.31
N LEU A 40 5.86 -12.08 2.24
CA LEU A 40 7.25 -12.50 2.50
C LEU A 40 7.33 -13.92 3.07
N GLY A 41 6.36 -14.33 3.90
CA GLY A 41 6.28 -15.70 4.41
C GLY A 41 6.05 -16.76 3.32
N LEU A 42 5.50 -16.36 2.17
CA LEU A 42 5.27 -17.20 1.00
C LEU A 42 6.34 -17.03 -0.09
N GLY A 43 7.40 -16.25 0.16
CA GLY A 43 8.42 -15.94 -0.84
C GLY A 43 7.93 -15.01 -1.96
N ILE A 44 6.84 -14.28 -1.74
CA ILE A 44 6.26 -13.32 -2.69
C ILE A 44 6.88 -11.94 -2.44
N ASP A 45 7.42 -11.32 -3.49
CA ASP A 45 7.92 -9.95 -3.44
C ASP A 45 6.78 -8.96 -3.13
N TYR A 46 7.02 -8.00 -2.24
CA TYR A 46 6.05 -6.96 -1.86
C TYR A 46 6.63 -5.57 -2.12
N GLN A 47 5.85 -4.71 -2.80
CA GLN A 47 6.21 -3.31 -3.06
C GLN A 47 4.98 -2.43 -2.85
N ARG A 48 5.12 -1.36 -2.04
CA ARG A 48 4.12 -0.29 -1.96
C ARG A 48 4.37 0.73 -3.06
N ILE A 49 3.29 1.18 -3.68
CA ILE A 49 3.29 2.26 -4.68
C ILE A 49 2.25 3.30 -4.26
N LEU A 50 2.44 4.54 -4.73
CA LEU A 50 1.44 5.58 -4.53
C LEU A 50 0.31 5.40 -5.55
N THR A 51 -0.93 5.63 -5.14
CA THR A 51 -2.10 5.48 -6.03
C THR A 51 -2.17 6.54 -7.14
N ASN A 52 -1.43 7.64 -6.99
CA ASN A 52 -1.29 8.67 -8.01
C ASN A 52 -0.14 8.38 -9.00
N GLN A 53 0.61 7.29 -8.82
CA GLN A 53 1.63 6.88 -9.76
C GLN A 53 1.00 6.04 -10.88
N PRO A 54 1.25 6.36 -12.16
CA PRO A 54 0.87 5.50 -13.27
C PRO A 54 1.42 4.08 -13.10
N LEU A 55 0.55 3.08 -13.26
CA LEU A 55 0.87 1.68 -12.98
C LEU A 55 1.99 1.15 -13.88
N ASP A 56 1.99 1.54 -15.16
CA ASP A 56 2.99 1.19 -16.16
C ASP A 56 4.40 1.63 -15.75
N VAL A 57 4.54 2.86 -15.26
CA VAL A 57 5.80 3.41 -14.75
C VAL A 57 6.26 2.63 -13.53
N ALA A 58 5.36 2.41 -12.57
CA ALA A 58 5.67 1.71 -11.33
C ALA A 58 6.11 0.25 -11.58
N LEU A 59 5.38 -0.46 -12.44
CA LEU A 59 5.65 -1.84 -12.79
C LEU A 59 6.97 -1.99 -13.57
N SER A 60 7.22 -1.11 -14.54
CA SER A 60 8.46 -1.14 -15.32
C SER A 60 9.69 -0.93 -14.44
N ALA A 61 9.64 0.05 -13.55
CA ALA A 61 10.73 0.30 -12.59
C ALA A 61 10.95 -0.91 -11.65
N TRP A 62 9.87 -1.52 -11.16
CA TRP A 62 9.95 -2.68 -10.29
C TRP A 62 10.54 -3.91 -10.99
N LEU A 63 10.12 -4.20 -12.23
CA LEU A 63 10.64 -5.31 -13.02
C LEU A 63 12.14 -5.13 -13.33
N ALA A 64 12.56 -3.92 -13.70
CA ALA A 64 13.98 -3.60 -13.92
C ALA A 64 14.82 -3.83 -12.65
N ALA A 65 14.36 -3.33 -11.50
CA ALA A 65 15.02 -3.55 -10.22
C ALA A 65 15.08 -5.05 -9.85
N ARG A 66 14.03 -5.81 -10.13
CA ARG A 66 13.98 -7.27 -9.89
C ARG A 66 15.00 -8.02 -10.76
N ALA A 67 15.08 -7.68 -12.06
CA ALA A 67 16.04 -8.28 -12.96
C ALA A 67 17.50 -8.04 -12.51
N ASP A 68 17.80 -6.83 -12.02
CA ASP A 68 19.14 -6.52 -11.50
C ASP A 68 19.46 -7.33 -10.23
N ARG A 69 18.51 -7.46 -9.29
CA ARG A 69 18.68 -8.31 -8.09
C ARG A 69 18.95 -9.77 -8.45
N LEU A 70 18.28 -10.29 -9.47
CA LEU A 70 18.49 -11.66 -9.96
C LEU A 70 19.86 -11.84 -10.62
N ARG A 71 20.33 -10.84 -11.37
CA ARG A 71 21.65 -10.86 -12.00
C ARG A 71 22.77 -10.88 -10.96
N ARG A 72 22.66 -10.10 -9.89
CA ARG A 72 23.66 -10.04 -8.79
C ARG A 72 23.74 -11.30 -7.92
N ARG A 73 22.73 -12.18 -8.00
CA ARG A 73 22.69 -13.46 -7.27
C ARG A 73 23.34 -14.61 -8.02
N LYS A 74 23.61 -14.45 -9.33
CA LYS A 74 24.41 -15.36 -10.14
C LYS A 74 25.88 -14.99 -10.03
#